data_AF-A0A161RQ83-F1
#
_entry.id   AF-A0A161RQ83-F1
#
_cell.length_a   1.000
_cell.length_b   1.000
_cell.length_c   1.000
_cell.angle_alpha   90.00
_cell.angle_beta   90.00
_cell.angle_gamma   90.00
#
_symmetry.space_group_name_H-M   'P 1'
#
loop_
_entity.id
_entity.type
_entity.pdbx_description
1 polymer ?
#
loop_
_entity_poly.entity_id
_entity_poly.type
_entity_poly.pdbx_seq_one_letter_code
_entity_poly.pdbx_strand_id
1 'polypeptide(L)'
;MGNNHKHLQDECIRVQKVYDWVTDALSVRKTVSFTPEQIAKIEDALDDPRRRPLRIITKVPKTPPAFPLSNETHDECAEHFLCEQVGEKRDVTVALNGGFADAQLVELLFTTDIKVKVVDRNGEEVTELLVNASVFESFVLCFPDGTDLFCRITKILARVPSGTVLLNSPAPRSFPLDITFCVDIQVEAEVKLEVLAKFCSPRENDLEAEETINEMCPTVTFPEQCPDIFPRPDCVCKAEGEASGLTSESSGATETGRASILVDICPNFQLVNSKFLLNFNDTDTSDGERDFSFTATEFNQESLCCDKFMGGKKLTISGKGKINNHHKKGEKLDFNLALVDTPNGSLFEVELINSHGKKVFTTGTVTVDNGEISVENCLQHH
;
A
#
# COMPACT_ATOMS: atom_id res chain seq x y z
N MET A 1 21.58 -81.01 3.13
CA MET A 1 22.04 -79.71 2.62
C MET A 1 21.22 -78.63 3.30
N GLY A 2 21.72 -78.07 4.41
CA GLY A 2 21.12 -76.91 5.06
C GLY A 2 22.21 -75.85 5.13
N ASN A 3 22.12 -74.83 4.28
CA ASN A 3 23.13 -73.77 4.25
C ASN A 3 22.79 -72.70 5.29
N ASN A 4 23.75 -72.53 6.21
CA ASN A 4 23.87 -71.48 7.21
C ASN A 4 23.64 -70.08 6.60
N HIS A 5 22.52 -69.45 6.94
CA HIS A 5 22.46 -67.98 6.98
C HIS A 5 22.95 -67.54 8.36
N LYS A 6 24.16 -66.98 8.36
CA LYS A 6 24.81 -66.36 9.52
C LYS A 6 23.88 -65.32 10.15
N HIS A 7 23.80 -65.36 11.49
CA HIS A 7 23.34 -64.31 12.38
C HIS A 7 23.78 -62.92 11.89
N LEU A 8 22.83 -62.13 11.37
CA LEU A 8 22.87 -60.68 11.49
C LEU A 8 22.06 -60.38 12.77
N GLN A 9 22.66 -59.68 13.73
CA GLN A 9 21.92 -59.14 14.88
C GLN A 9 21.46 -57.73 14.52
N ASP A 10 20.19 -57.45 14.77
CA ASP A 10 19.63 -56.12 14.58
C ASP A 10 20.26 -55.17 15.62
N GLU A 11 21.07 -54.22 15.15
CA GLU A 11 21.72 -53.23 16.00
C GLU A 11 21.03 -51.87 15.87
N CYS A 12 20.56 -51.33 17.00
CA CYS A 12 20.00 -49.99 17.08
C CYS A 12 21.13 -48.96 17.15
N ILE A 13 21.23 -48.11 16.14
CA ILE A 13 22.26 -47.07 16.06
C ILE A 13 21.60 -45.70 16.27
N ARG A 14 22.20 -44.88 17.14
CA ARG A 14 21.84 -43.47 17.30
C ARG A 14 22.65 -42.65 16.30
N VAL A 15 21.98 -41.94 15.40
CA VAL A 15 22.60 -41.16 14.31
C VAL A 15 21.81 -39.88 14.05
N GLN A 16 22.48 -38.89 13.45
CA GLN A 16 21.78 -37.77 12.82
C GLN A 16 21.16 -38.26 11.51
N LYS A 17 19.84 -38.07 11.37
CA LYS A 17 19.12 -38.34 10.13
C LYS A 17 18.91 -37.04 9.39
N VAL A 18 19.30 -37.02 8.12
CA VAL A 18 19.05 -35.92 7.19
C VAL A 18 17.63 -36.06 6.61
N TYR A 19 16.81 -35.01 6.77
CA TYR A 19 15.44 -34.90 6.26
C TYR A 19 15.40 -34.21 4.90
N ASP A 20 16.24 -33.20 4.70
CA ASP A 20 16.48 -32.56 3.41
C ASP A 20 17.95 -32.16 3.29
N TRP A 21 18.47 -32.14 2.06
CA TRP A 21 19.87 -31.82 1.78
C TRP A 21 19.99 -31.08 0.45
N VAL A 22 20.34 -29.80 0.53
CA VAL A 22 20.43 -28.90 -0.61
C VAL A 22 21.84 -28.34 -0.73
N THR A 23 22.35 -28.27 -1.96
CA THR A 23 23.58 -27.53 -2.29
C THR A 23 23.30 -26.48 -3.34
N ASP A 24 23.95 -25.33 -3.23
CA ASP A 24 23.79 -24.22 -4.18
C ASP A 24 25.08 -23.38 -4.33
N ALA A 25 25.12 -22.53 -5.36
CA ALA A 25 26.21 -21.63 -5.70
C ALA A 25 25.70 -20.18 -5.85
N LEU A 26 25.73 -19.44 -4.76
CA LEU A 26 25.17 -18.09 -4.68
C LEU A 26 26.23 -17.04 -5.04
N SER A 27 25.96 -16.14 -5.98
CA SER A 27 26.94 -15.17 -6.47
C SER A 27 26.49 -13.72 -6.32
N VAL A 28 27.40 -12.85 -5.88
CA VAL A 28 27.20 -11.40 -5.81
C VAL A 28 28.34 -10.65 -6.50
N ARG A 29 27.99 -9.62 -7.25
CA ARG A 29 28.95 -8.68 -7.86
C ARG A 29 29.04 -7.41 -7.04
N LYS A 30 30.25 -7.06 -6.59
CA LYS A 30 30.54 -5.82 -5.87
C LYS A 30 31.42 -4.90 -6.71
N THR A 31 31.12 -3.61 -6.71
CA THR A 31 32.03 -2.58 -7.22
C THR A 31 32.93 -2.14 -6.07
N VAL A 32 34.20 -2.51 -6.14
CA VAL A 32 35.20 -2.20 -5.12
C VAL A 32 35.95 -0.94 -5.53
N SER A 33 36.00 0.05 -4.64
CA SER A 33 36.66 1.34 -4.89
C SER A 33 37.88 1.52 -4.00
N PHE A 34 38.98 1.99 -4.58
CA PHE A 34 40.16 2.39 -3.83
C PHE A 34 39.96 3.80 -3.24
N THR A 35 40.49 4.02 -2.03
CA THR A 35 40.57 5.35 -1.44
C THR A 35 41.63 6.20 -2.15
N PRO A 36 41.59 7.55 -2.03
CA PRO A 36 42.59 8.41 -2.64
C PRO A 36 44.04 8.09 -2.23
N GLU A 37 44.26 7.70 -0.98
CA GLU A 37 45.59 7.29 -0.48
C GLU A 37 46.09 6.02 -1.17
N GLN A 38 45.20 5.03 -1.35
CA GLN A 38 45.52 3.78 -2.01
C GLN A 38 45.79 4.00 -3.50
N ILE A 39 45.02 4.87 -4.16
CA ILE A 39 45.27 5.27 -5.55
C ILE A 39 46.66 5.89 -5.67
N ALA A 40 47.04 6.81 -4.77
CA ALA A 40 48.37 7.43 -4.80
C ALA A 40 49.50 6.39 -4.65
N LYS A 41 49.36 5.39 -3.78
CA LYS A 41 50.33 4.29 -3.64
C LYS A 41 50.41 3.41 -4.90
N ILE A 42 49.25 3.14 -5.52
CA ILE A 42 49.17 2.37 -6.76
C ILE A 42 49.85 3.13 -7.91
N GLU A 43 49.60 4.43 -8.05
CA GLU A 43 50.19 5.27 -9.10
C GLU A 43 51.71 5.42 -8.91
N ASP A 44 52.20 5.65 -7.68
CA ASP A 44 53.63 5.68 -7.35
C ASP A 44 54.32 4.34 -7.72
N ALA A 45 53.68 3.22 -7.41
CA ALA A 45 54.20 1.90 -7.77
C ALA A 45 54.12 1.59 -9.28
N LEU A 46 53.16 2.17 -10.01
CA LEU A 46 53.08 2.07 -11.47
C LEU A 46 54.15 2.92 -12.15
N ASP A 47 54.53 4.06 -11.59
CA ASP A 47 55.56 4.93 -12.16
C ASP A 47 56.95 4.29 -12.10
N ASP A 48 57.22 3.38 -11.15
CA ASP A 48 58.44 2.56 -11.12
C ASP A 48 58.38 1.36 -12.10
N PRO A 49 59.17 1.33 -13.19
CA PRO A 49 59.20 0.21 -14.13
C PRO A 49 59.64 -1.12 -13.50
N ARG A 50 60.36 -1.09 -12.37
CA ARG A 50 60.82 -2.29 -11.66
C ARG A 50 59.71 -2.96 -10.87
N ARG A 51 58.60 -2.27 -10.61
CA ARG A 51 57.46 -2.78 -9.85
C ARG A 51 56.31 -3.23 -10.75
N ARG A 52 56.23 -2.74 -11.98
CA ARG A 52 55.21 -3.14 -12.96
C ARG A 52 55.38 -4.57 -13.51
N PRO A 53 54.28 -5.26 -13.87
CA PRO A 53 52.89 -4.85 -13.71
C PRO A 53 52.38 -5.09 -12.28
N LEU A 54 51.44 -4.29 -11.82
CA LEU A 54 50.75 -4.56 -10.56
C LEU A 54 49.60 -5.56 -10.78
N ARG A 55 49.26 -6.33 -9.75
CA ARG A 55 48.20 -7.34 -9.79
C ARG A 55 47.30 -7.26 -8.57
N ILE A 56 46.00 -7.45 -8.79
CA ILE A 56 45.00 -7.62 -7.74
C ILE A 56 44.95 -9.10 -7.33
N ILE A 57 45.10 -9.36 -6.04
CA ILE A 57 45.00 -10.69 -5.42
C ILE A 57 43.89 -10.65 -4.36
N THR A 58 43.00 -11.64 -4.41
CA THR A 58 41.95 -11.84 -3.40
C THR A 58 42.39 -12.93 -2.43
N LYS A 59 42.26 -12.67 -1.13
CA LYS A 59 42.41 -13.66 -0.07
C LYS A 59 41.04 -13.86 0.57
N VAL A 60 40.48 -15.04 0.36
CA VAL A 60 39.21 -15.48 0.95
C VAL A 60 39.46 -16.21 2.27
N PRO A 61 38.48 -16.24 3.19
CA PRO A 61 38.57 -17.04 4.40
C PRO A 61 38.71 -18.53 4.08
N LYS A 62 39.36 -19.28 4.98
CA LYS A 62 39.37 -20.74 4.89
C LYS A 62 38.01 -21.27 5.35
N THR A 63 37.39 -22.10 4.52
CA THR A 63 36.10 -22.74 4.79
C THR A 63 36.32 -24.22 5.11
N PRO A 64 35.47 -24.84 5.94
CA PRO A 64 35.52 -26.28 6.18
C PRO A 64 35.33 -27.06 4.88
N PRO A 65 36.00 -28.22 4.71
CA PRO A 65 35.80 -29.05 3.53
C PRO A 65 34.38 -29.63 3.51
N ALA A 66 33.85 -29.90 2.31
CA ALA A 66 32.55 -30.55 2.15
C ALA A 66 32.51 -31.93 2.84
N PHE A 67 33.64 -32.64 2.88
CA PHE A 67 33.80 -33.92 3.57
C PHE A 67 35.29 -34.15 3.96
N PRO A 68 35.60 -34.81 5.10
CA PRO A 68 34.68 -35.26 6.15
C PRO A 68 34.03 -34.09 6.89
N LEU A 69 32.87 -34.34 7.50
CA LEU A 69 32.23 -33.41 8.43
C LEU A 69 33.13 -33.32 9.67
N SER A 70 34.15 -32.47 9.64
CA SER A 70 35.09 -32.33 10.74
C SER A 70 34.41 -31.58 11.88
N ASN A 71 34.29 -32.23 13.05
CA ASN A 71 33.98 -31.59 14.34
C ASN A 71 35.19 -30.78 14.85
N GLU A 72 35.91 -30.09 13.97
CA GLU A 72 36.96 -29.17 14.43
C GLU A 72 36.25 -28.02 15.14
N THR A 73 36.21 -28.14 16.45
CA THR A 73 35.84 -27.13 17.43
C THR A 73 36.37 -25.79 16.96
N HIS A 74 35.46 -24.84 16.74
CA HIS A 74 35.68 -23.41 16.53
C HIS A 74 37.02 -22.94 17.12
N ASP A 75 38.07 -22.97 16.30
CA ASP A 75 39.41 -22.60 16.71
C ASP A 75 39.57 -21.11 16.38
N GLU A 76 39.23 -20.25 17.35
CA GLU A 76 39.67 -18.86 17.61
C GLU A 76 40.05 -17.92 16.44
N CYS A 77 39.56 -18.15 15.23
CA CYS A 77 39.61 -17.21 14.12
C CYS A 77 38.20 -16.68 13.94
N ALA A 78 37.89 -15.55 14.57
CA ALA A 78 36.67 -14.77 14.38
C ALA A 78 36.16 -14.93 12.93
N GLU A 79 35.04 -15.64 12.78
CA GLU A 79 34.63 -16.18 11.49
C GLU A 79 34.36 -15.02 10.52
N HIS A 80 35.29 -14.79 9.59
CA HIS A 80 35.16 -13.81 8.50
C HIS A 80 34.11 -14.24 7.47
N PHE A 81 33.19 -15.12 7.86
CA PHE A 81 32.02 -15.54 7.11
C PHE A 81 30.97 -16.09 8.07
N LEU A 82 29.71 -15.98 7.70
CA LEU A 82 28.58 -16.46 8.49
C LEU A 82 27.55 -17.07 7.55
N CYS A 83 26.92 -18.16 7.99
CA CYS A 83 25.60 -18.55 7.49
C CYS A 83 24.63 -18.61 8.65
N GLU A 84 23.51 -17.91 8.55
CA GLU A 84 22.44 -17.95 9.53
C GLU A 84 21.07 -17.89 8.89
N GLN A 85 20.09 -18.48 9.56
CA GLN A 85 18.70 -18.25 9.26
C GLN A 85 18.28 -16.87 9.74
N VAL A 86 17.58 -16.14 8.87
CA VAL A 86 16.99 -14.84 9.19
C VAL A 86 15.48 -14.99 9.19
N GLY A 87 14.83 -14.51 10.26
CA GLY A 87 13.39 -14.62 10.42
C GLY A 87 12.89 -16.03 10.76
N GLU A 88 11.58 -16.18 10.78
CA GLU A 88 10.91 -17.45 11.06
C GLU A 88 10.67 -18.24 9.77
N LYS A 89 10.73 -19.57 9.86
CA LYS A 89 10.35 -20.45 8.75
C LYS A 89 8.84 -20.32 8.48
N ARG A 90 8.44 -20.31 7.20
CA ARG A 90 7.02 -20.20 6.79
C ARG A 90 6.56 -21.48 6.10
N ASP A 91 5.40 -22.00 6.48
CA ASP A 91 4.83 -23.15 5.78
C ASP A 91 4.38 -22.78 4.38
N VAL A 92 4.78 -23.58 3.39
CA VAL A 92 4.45 -23.41 1.98
C VAL A 92 4.05 -24.75 1.36
N THR A 93 3.27 -24.69 0.29
CA THR A 93 2.90 -25.88 -0.49
C THR A 93 3.60 -25.82 -1.84
N VAL A 94 4.34 -26.89 -2.18
CA VAL A 94 5.07 -27.00 -3.44
C VAL A 94 4.53 -28.11 -4.33
N ALA A 95 4.51 -27.87 -5.64
CA ALA A 95 4.11 -28.86 -6.62
C ALA A 95 5.26 -29.82 -6.92
N LEU A 96 5.08 -31.11 -6.65
CA LEU A 96 6.07 -32.17 -6.88
C LEU A 96 5.44 -33.34 -7.63
N ASN A 97 5.97 -33.69 -8.80
CA ASN A 97 5.57 -34.87 -9.58
C ASN A 97 4.04 -35.00 -9.82
N GLY A 98 3.34 -33.89 -10.00
CA GLY A 98 1.88 -33.87 -10.22
C GLY A 98 1.03 -33.94 -8.95
N GLY A 99 1.65 -33.87 -7.77
CA GLY A 99 0.98 -33.68 -6.47
C GLY A 99 1.48 -32.40 -5.77
N PHE A 100 0.95 -32.17 -4.57
CA PHE A 100 1.37 -31.08 -3.69
C PHE A 100 2.02 -31.66 -2.43
N ALA A 101 3.08 -31.03 -1.95
CA ALA A 101 3.76 -31.39 -0.72
C ALA A 101 3.91 -30.16 0.18
N ASP A 102 3.75 -30.36 1.48
CA ASP A 102 4.01 -29.34 2.49
C ASP A 102 5.53 -29.24 2.73
N ALA A 103 6.03 -28.03 2.74
CA ALA A 103 7.43 -27.69 2.97
C ALA A 103 7.53 -26.37 3.74
N GLN A 104 8.74 -25.93 4.05
CA GLN A 104 8.99 -24.68 4.73
C GLN A 104 9.91 -23.81 3.89
N LEU A 105 9.53 -22.55 3.71
CA LEU A 105 10.34 -21.51 3.13
C LEU A 105 11.20 -20.86 4.23
N VAL A 106 12.52 -20.87 4.03
CA VAL A 106 13.50 -20.32 4.97
C VAL A 106 14.41 -19.32 4.26
N GLU A 107 14.63 -18.18 4.89
CA GLU A 107 15.55 -17.16 4.41
C GLU A 107 16.91 -17.33 5.08
N LEU A 108 17.96 -17.47 4.26
CA LEU A 108 19.33 -17.63 4.73
C LEU A 108 20.19 -16.44 4.32
N LEU A 109 20.96 -15.94 5.28
CA LEU A 109 21.96 -14.90 5.07
C LEU A 109 23.36 -15.52 5.06
N PHE A 110 24.08 -15.27 3.97
CA PHE A 110 25.48 -15.64 3.81
C PHE A 110 26.32 -14.38 3.80
N THR A 111 27.35 -14.29 4.65
CA THR A 111 28.28 -13.15 4.67
C THR A 111 29.72 -13.58 4.60
N THR A 112 30.61 -12.70 4.11
CA THR A 112 32.06 -12.87 4.21
C THR A 112 32.83 -11.57 4.10
N ASP A 113 34.00 -11.53 4.73
CA ASP A 113 35.04 -10.52 4.52
C ASP A 113 36.17 -11.06 3.64
N ILE A 114 36.43 -10.39 2.53
CA ILE A 114 37.49 -10.72 1.58
C ILE A 114 38.57 -9.66 1.62
N LYS A 115 39.81 -10.10 1.79
CA LYS A 115 40.95 -9.20 1.76
C LYS A 115 41.48 -9.07 0.34
N VAL A 116 41.38 -7.86 -0.23
CA VAL A 116 41.94 -7.54 -1.54
C VAL A 116 43.29 -6.88 -1.37
N LYS A 117 44.30 -7.35 -2.09
CA LYS A 117 45.65 -6.79 -2.12
C LYS A 117 46.01 -6.38 -3.54
N VAL A 118 46.68 -5.24 -3.67
CA VAL A 118 47.44 -4.90 -4.88
C VAL A 118 48.90 -5.23 -4.58
N VAL A 119 49.48 -6.10 -5.39
CA VAL A 119 50.88 -6.49 -5.29
C VAL A 119 51.64 -6.09 -6.54
N ASP A 120 52.94 -5.87 -6.41
CA ASP A 120 53.81 -5.61 -7.53
C ASP A 120 54.34 -6.90 -8.18
N ARG A 121 55.20 -6.75 -9.19
CA ARG A 121 55.76 -7.90 -9.92
C ARG A 121 56.60 -8.85 -9.06
N ASN A 122 57.14 -8.36 -7.95
CA ASN A 122 57.96 -9.15 -7.01
C ASN A 122 57.07 -9.81 -5.95
N GLY A 123 55.77 -9.51 -5.93
CA GLY A 123 54.81 -9.97 -4.93
C GLY A 123 54.79 -9.10 -3.67
N GLU A 124 55.47 -7.95 -3.68
CA GLU A 124 55.42 -7.01 -2.56
C GLU A 124 54.09 -6.27 -2.56
N GLU A 125 53.52 -6.08 -1.37
CA GLU A 125 52.26 -5.38 -1.21
C GLU A 125 52.42 -3.88 -1.45
N VAL A 126 51.60 -3.35 -2.35
CA VAL A 126 51.46 -1.91 -2.59
C VAL A 126 50.38 -1.33 -1.67
N THR A 127 49.25 -2.02 -1.57
CA THR A 127 48.14 -1.65 -0.70
C THR A 127 47.18 -2.82 -0.50
N GLU A 128 46.36 -2.74 0.54
CA GLU A 128 45.28 -3.69 0.82
C GLU A 128 43.98 -2.98 1.24
N LEU A 129 42.85 -3.68 1.09
CA LEU A 129 41.54 -3.28 1.60
C LEU A 129 40.69 -4.51 1.96
N LEU A 130 39.71 -4.30 2.84
CA LEU A 130 38.72 -5.31 3.23
C LEU A 130 37.41 -5.05 2.49
N VAL A 131 36.84 -6.09 1.90
CA VAL A 131 35.58 -6.04 1.15
C VAL A 131 34.59 -7.00 1.80
N ASN A 132 33.48 -6.47 2.31
CA ASN A 132 32.40 -7.31 2.82
C ASN A 132 31.43 -7.68 1.69
N ALA A 133 30.92 -8.90 1.74
CA ALA A 133 29.86 -9.37 0.85
C ALA A 133 28.80 -10.13 1.62
N SER A 134 27.58 -9.99 1.14
CA SER A 134 26.41 -10.61 1.73
C SER A 134 25.46 -11.02 0.62
N VAL A 135 24.84 -12.19 0.75
CA VAL A 135 23.75 -12.67 -0.12
C VAL A 135 22.62 -13.16 0.79
N PHE A 136 21.41 -12.76 0.45
CA PHE A 136 20.17 -13.32 0.98
C PHE A 136 19.60 -14.25 -0.07
N GLU A 137 19.22 -15.46 0.34
CA GLU A 137 18.59 -16.43 -0.54
C GLU A 137 17.54 -17.23 0.21
N SER A 138 16.45 -17.57 -0.50
CA SER A 138 15.35 -18.34 0.05
C SER A 138 15.46 -19.80 -0.36
N PHE A 139 15.25 -20.70 0.59
CA PHE A 139 15.26 -22.15 0.36
C PHE A 139 13.94 -22.74 0.78
N VAL A 140 13.33 -23.52 -0.12
CA VAL A 140 12.22 -24.41 0.25
C VAL A 140 12.80 -25.74 0.72
N LEU A 141 12.56 -26.08 1.99
CA LEU A 141 13.14 -27.23 2.67
C LEU A 141 12.05 -28.09 3.33
N CYS A 142 12.28 -29.40 3.42
CA CYS A 142 11.53 -30.24 4.36
C CYS A 142 12.06 -29.98 5.78
N PHE A 143 11.48 -29.00 6.48
CA PHE A 143 11.92 -28.51 7.79
C PHE A 143 10.81 -28.57 8.86
N PRO A 144 10.34 -29.78 9.22
CA PRO A 144 9.31 -29.96 10.22
C PRO A 144 9.77 -29.56 11.62
N ASP A 145 8.83 -29.42 12.56
CA ASP A 145 9.18 -29.16 13.96
C ASP A 145 9.90 -30.33 14.61
N GLY A 146 10.89 -30.03 15.46
CA GLY A 146 11.73 -31.02 16.12
C GLY A 146 12.97 -31.44 15.32
N THR A 147 13.24 -30.79 14.19
CA THR A 147 14.54 -30.88 13.48
C THR A 147 15.30 -29.57 13.61
N ASP A 148 16.59 -29.60 13.29
CA ASP A 148 17.50 -28.46 13.32
C ASP A 148 18.04 -28.17 11.92
N LEU A 149 18.30 -26.89 11.62
CA LEU A 149 18.86 -26.45 10.34
C LEU A 149 20.37 -26.25 10.47
N PHE A 150 21.12 -26.96 9.65
CA PHE A 150 22.57 -26.85 9.55
C PHE A 150 22.93 -26.20 8.23
N CYS A 151 23.37 -24.95 8.29
CA CYS A 151 23.87 -24.24 7.12
C CYS A 151 25.38 -24.09 7.16
N ARG A 152 26.06 -24.45 6.06
CA ARG A 152 27.51 -24.38 5.96
C ARG A 152 27.96 -23.78 4.64
N ILE A 153 28.90 -22.85 4.72
CA ILE A 153 29.66 -22.36 3.56
C ILE A 153 30.85 -23.31 3.35
N THR A 154 30.79 -24.12 2.30
CA THR A 154 31.83 -25.12 1.97
C THR A 154 32.95 -24.56 1.12
N LYS A 155 32.70 -23.43 0.44
CA LYS A 155 33.72 -22.72 -0.33
C LYS A 155 33.33 -21.27 -0.60
N ILE A 156 34.32 -20.38 -0.61
CA ILE A 156 34.18 -19.01 -1.08
C ILE A 156 35.13 -18.80 -2.25
N LEU A 157 34.63 -18.24 -3.34
CA LEU A 157 35.40 -17.88 -4.52
C LEU A 157 35.29 -16.37 -4.74
N ALA A 158 36.41 -15.71 -5.01
CA ALA A 158 36.44 -14.28 -5.30
C ALA A 158 37.26 -14.02 -6.57
N ARG A 159 36.63 -13.49 -7.63
CA ARG A 159 37.21 -13.32 -8.96
C ARG A 159 37.00 -11.90 -9.47
N VAL A 160 38.02 -11.33 -10.10
CA VAL A 160 37.92 -10.04 -10.80
C VAL A 160 37.63 -10.32 -12.29
N PRO A 161 36.39 -10.13 -12.78
CA PRO A 161 36.00 -10.56 -14.12
C PRO A 161 36.70 -9.78 -15.24
N SER A 162 37.14 -8.55 -14.98
CA SER A 162 37.89 -7.71 -15.91
C SER A 162 39.38 -8.08 -16.02
N GLY A 163 39.84 -9.11 -15.30
CA GLY A 163 41.25 -9.44 -15.14
C GLY A 163 41.91 -8.68 -13.98
N THR A 164 43.05 -9.19 -13.52
CA THR A 164 43.71 -8.74 -12.28
C THR A 164 44.87 -7.76 -12.50
N VAL A 165 45.26 -7.48 -13.75
CA VAL A 165 46.49 -6.73 -14.04
C VAL A 165 46.19 -5.23 -14.17
N LEU A 166 46.96 -4.40 -13.45
CA LEU A 166 46.93 -2.94 -13.56
C LEU A 166 48.15 -2.47 -14.35
N LEU A 167 47.91 -1.78 -15.47
CA LEU A 167 48.95 -1.36 -16.43
C LEU A 167 49.03 0.14 -16.66
N ASN A 168 47.96 0.89 -16.39
CA ASN A 168 47.83 2.30 -16.77
C ASN A 168 47.92 3.21 -15.55
N SER A 169 48.62 4.34 -15.70
CA SER A 169 48.60 5.50 -14.81
C SER A 169 47.93 6.66 -15.58
N PRO A 170 46.82 7.25 -15.10
CA PRO A 170 46.20 7.02 -13.79
C PRO A 170 45.52 5.64 -13.68
N ALA A 171 45.53 5.10 -12.46
CA ALA A 171 44.95 3.78 -12.17
C ALA A 171 43.41 3.81 -12.14
N PRO A 172 42.72 2.70 -12.44
CA PRO A 172 41.28 2.63 -12.27
C PRO A 172 40.91 2.82 -10.80
N ARG A 173 39.96 3.72 -10.52
CA ARG A 173 39.52 4.03 -9.16
C ARG A 173 38.69 2.91 -8.54
N SER A 174 38.04 2.10 -9.37
CA SER A 174 37.21 0.98 -8.95
C SER A 174 37.28 -0.17 -9.94
N PHE A 175 36.93 -1.36 -9.47
CA PHE A 175 36.86 -2.58 -10.28
C PHE A 175 35.74 -3.49 -9.78
N PRO A 176 35.14 -4.32 -10.65
CA PRO A 176 34.16 -5.31 -10.24
C PRO A 176 34.82 -6.52 -9.57
N LEU A 177 34.18 -7.07 -8.55
CA LEU A 177 34.56 -8.31 -7.87
C LEU A 177 33.36 -9.23 -7.77
N ASP A 178 33.47 -10.42 -8.37
CA ASP A 178 32.47 -11.49 -8.31
C ASP A 178 32.81 -12.42 -7.15
N ILE A 179 31.85 -12.62 -6.25
CA ILE A 179 32.01 -13.41 -5.04
C ILE A 179 30.96 -14.50 -5.06
N THR A 180 31.38 -15.76 -4.97
CA THR A 180 30.49 -16.93 -5.00
C THR A 180 30.65 -17.74 -3.72
N PHE A 181 29.53 -18.03 -3.07
CA PHE A 181 29.40 -18.93 -1.93
C PHE A 181 28.93 -20.29 -2.42
N CYS A 182 29.67 -21.34 -2.14
CA CYS A 182 29.20 -22.72 -2.28
C CYS A 182 28.64 -23.16 -0.93
N VAL A 183 27.37 -23.55 -0.92
CA VAL A 183 26.62 -23.78 0.32
C VAL A 183 26.12 -25.21 0.40
N ASP A 184 26.00 -25.71 1.62
CA ASP A 184 25.53 -27.04 1.99
C ASP A 184 24.56 -26.87 3.16
N ILE A 185 23.29 -27.15 2.90
CA ILE A 185 22.17 -26.91 3.81
C ILE A 185 21.51 -28.25 4.10
N GLN A 186 21.44 -28.60 5.38
CA GLN A 186 20.88 -29.86 5.86
C GLN A 186 19.85 -29.59 6.94
N VAL A 187 18.74 -30.33 6.87
CA VAL A 187 17.78 -30.41 7.97
C VAL A 187 18.01 -31.75 8.66
N GLU A 188 18.32 -31.75 9.95
CA GLU A 188 18.69 -32.96 10.68
C GLU A 188 17.93 -33.13 12.00
N ALA A 189 17.80 -34.37 12.47
CA ALA A 189 17.45 -34.66 13.86
C ALA A 189 18.10 -35.96 14.34
N GLU A 190 18.39 -36.04 15.65
CA GLU A 190 18.93 -37.24 16.27
C GLU A 190 17.84 -38.33 16.37
N VAL A 191 18.09 -39.48 15.75
CA VAL A 191 17.15 -40.61 15.74
C VAL A 191 17.85 -41.92 16.10
N LYS A 192 17.05 -42.93 16.46
CA LYS A 192 17.50 -44.33 16.63
C LYS A 192 16.95 -45.17 15.49
N LEU A 193 17.83 -45.80 14.72
CA LEU A 193 17.46 -46.55 13.52
C LEU A 193 18.00 -47.98 13.57
N GLU A 194 17.26 -48.87 12.91
CA GLU A 194 17.66 -50.22 12.52
C GLU A 194 17.73 -50.19 10.98
N VAL A 195 18.92 -50.31 10.38
CA VAL A 195 19.16 -49.84 8.99
C VAL A 195 19.54 -50.94 7.99
N LEU A 196 18.93 -50.85 6.79
CA LEU A 196 19.52 -51.25 5.50
C LEU A 196 19.94 -49.97 4.77
N ALA A 197 21.24 -49.78 4.51
CA ALA A 197 21.79 -48.47 4.11
C ALA A 197 22.11 -48.33 2.61
N LYS A 198 22.02 -47.10 2.09
CA LYS A 198 22.49 -46.64 0.77
C LYS A 198 23.07 -45.23 0.91
N PHE A 199 24.05 -44.86 0.09
CA PHE A 199 24.60 -43.50 0.07
C PHE A 199 23.56 -42.49 -0.42
N CYS A 200 23.44 -41.36 0.28
CA CYS A 200 22.64 -40.20 -0.10
C CYS A 200 23.48 -39.23 -0.94
N SER A 201 22.80 -38.39 -1.74
CA SER A 201 23.38 -37.26 -2.46
C SER A 201 22.46 -36.04 -2.27
N PRO A 202 22.99 -34.81 -2.24
CA PRO A 202 22.17 -33.60 -2.17
C PRO A 202 21.37 -33.42 -3.46
N ARG A 203 20.25 -32.69 -3.35
CA ARG A 203 19.55 -32.13 -4.51
C ARG A 203 20.03 -30.70 -4.80
N GLU A 204 19.76 -30.24 -6.01
CA GLU A 204 19.89 -28.82 -6.36
C GLU A 204 18.77 -28.01 -5.67
N ASN A 205 18.94 -26.70 -5.55
CA ASN A 205 17.89 -25.80 -5.09
C ASN A 205 16.87 -25.54 -6.22
N ASP A 206 16.08 -26.55 -6.56
CA ASP A 206 15.21 -26.58 -7.73
C ASP A 206 13.72 -26.38 -7.42
N LEU A 207 13.38 -26.14 -6.15
CA LEU A 207 12.02 -25.97 -5.70
C LEU A 207 11.66 -24.50 -5.61
N GLU A 208 10.73 -24.08 -6.47
CA GLU A 208 10.12 -22.77 -6.40
C GLU A 208 8.82 -22.89 -5.59
N ALA A 209 8.70 -22.13 -4.49
CA ALA A 209 7.40 -21.92 -3.88
C ALA A 209 6.62 -20.92 -4.72
N GLU A 210 5.34 -21.20 -5.01
CA GLU A 210 4.44 -20.14 -5.42
C GLU A 210 4.33 -19.19 -4.23
N GLU A 211 5.09 -18.09 -4.26
CA GLU A 211 4.87 -16.97 -3.37
C GLU A 211 3.44 -16.50 -3.66
N THR A 212 2.50 -16.99 -2.85
CA THR A 212 1.24 -16.30 -2.72
C THR A 212 1.65 -14.94 -2.17
N ILE A 213 1.60 -13.91 -3.03
CA ILE A 213 1.73 -12.49 -2.68
C ILE A 213 0.52 -12.10 -1.82
N ASN A 214 0.30 -12.85 -0.75
CA ASN A 214 -0.68 -12.64 0.30
C ASN A 214 0.03 -12.18 1.58
N GLU A 215 1.32 -11.88 1.53
CA GLU A 215 1.87 -10.75 2.27
C GLU A 215 1.52 -9.44 1.52
N MET A 216 0.24 -9.29 1.13
CA MET A 216 -0.30 -7.94 1.10
C MET A 216 -0.08 -7.39 2.50
N CYS A 217 0.57 -6.23 2.62
CA CYS A 217 0.50 -5.44 3.85
C CYS A 217 -0.93 -5.56 4.37
N PRO A 218 -1.15 -5.92 5.65
CA PRO A 218 -2.49 -6.15 6.18
C PRO A 218 -3.36 -5.01 5.67
N THR A 219 -4.45 -5.35 4.98
CA THR A 219 -5.35 -4.34 4.45
C THR A 219 -5.60 -3.36 5.58
N VAL A 220 -5.32 -2.08 5.33
CA VAL A 220 -5.61 -1.03 6.31
C VAL A 220 -7.11 -1.15 6.59
N THR A 221 -7.44 -1.81 7.70
CA THR A 221 -8.79 -1.87 8.21
C THR A 221 -8.94 -0.54 8.89
N PHE A 222 -9.45 0.42 8.13
CA PHE A 222 -9.90 1.66 8.71
C PHE A 222 -10.87 1.30 9.83
N PRO A 223 -10.75 1.92 11.01
CA PRO A 223 -11.76 1.79 12.06
C PRO A 223 -13.15 2.01 11.47
N GLU A 224 -14.18 1.38 12.04
CA GLU A 224 -15.57 1.63 11.64
C GLU A 224 -15.79 3.15 11.53
N GLN A 225 -15.94 3.64 10.29
CA GLN A 225 -16.35 5.01 10.08
C GLN A 225 -17.76 5.13 10.63
N CYS A 226 -17.98 6.05 11.57
CA CYS A 226 -19.29 6.30 12.15
C CYS A 226 -20.16 7.03 11.11
N PRO A 227 -20.96 6.34 10.29
CA PRO A 227 -21.63 6.97 9.14
C PRO A 227 -22.71 7.94 9.61
N ASP A 228 -23.21 7.73 10.83
CA ASP A 228 -24.16 8.62 11.53
C ASP A 228 -23.51 9.94 11.99
N ILE A 229 -22.18 10.00 12.05
CA ILE A 229 -21.42 11.16 12.54
C ILE A 229 -20.61 11.80 11.41
N PHE A 230 -20.03 10.98 10.51
CA PHE A 230 -19.11 11.44 9.47
C PHE A 230 -18.91 10.42 8.31
N PRO A 231 -18.86 10.88 7.04
CA PRO A 231 -19.28 12.20 6.59
C PRO A 231 -20.80 12.35 6.74
N ARG A 232 -21.26 13.55 7.09
CA ARG A 232 -22.71 13.84 7.13
C ARG A 232 -23.24 13.84 5.69
N PRO A 233 -24.53 13.55 5.46
CA PRO A 233 -25.11 13.57 4.12
C PRO A 233 -24.89 14.94 3.46
N ASP A 234 -24.02 14.98 2.45
CA ASP A 234 -23.84 16.17 1.62
C ASP A 234 -25.14 16.42 0.83
N CYS A 235 -25.48 17.69 0.61
CA CYS A 235 -26.64 18.01 -0.21
C CYS A 235 -26.41 17.63 -1.67
N VAL A 236 -27.45 17.11 -2.30
CA VAL A 236 -27.47 16.80 -3.74
C VAL A 236 -27.49 18.09 -4.59
N CYS A 237 -27.96 19.21 -4.02
CA CYS A 237 -28.11 20.49 -4.71
C CYS A 237 -27.89 21.70 -3.80
N LYS A 238 -27.54 22.82 -4.42
CA LYS A 238 -27.56 24.15 -3.80
C LYS A 238 -28.35 25.13 -4.66
N ALA A 239 -28.93 26.14 -4.02
CA ALA A 239 -29.51 27.28 -4.71
C ALA A 239 -29.29 28.56 -3.93
N GLU A 240 -28.97 29.64 -4.62
CA GLU A 240 -28.75 30.95 -4.01
C GLU A 240 -29.41 32.04 -4.85
N GLY A 241 -29.94 33.06 -4.20
CA GLY A 241 -30.52 34.20 -4.90
C GLY A 241 -31.54 34.99 -4.08
N GLU A 242 -31.83 36.17 -4.59
CA GLU A 242 -32.96 37.00 -4.16
C GLU A 242 -33.75 37.34 -5.41
N ALA A 243 -35.05 37.06 -5.38
CA ALA A 243 -35.89 37.18 -6.56
C ALA A 243 -37.32 37.56 -6.18
N SER A 244 -38.02 38.23 -7.09
CA SER A 244 -39.40 38.61 -6.89
C SER A 244 -40.20 38.65 -8.19
N GLY A 245 -41.51 38.54 -8.07
CA GLY A 245 -42.44 38.58 -9.19
C GLY A 245 -43.90 38.71 -8.73
N LEU A 246 -44.80 38.85 -9.69
CA LEU A 246 -46.24 38.95 -9.43
C LEU A 246 -46.88 37.55 -9.37
N THR A 247 -47.74 37.35 -8.37
CA THR A 247 -48.60 36.17 -8.28
C THR A 247 -49.90 36.41 -9.07
N SER A 248 -50.52 35.35 -9.56
CA SER A 248 -51.78 35.44 -10.32
C SER A 248 -52.61 34.18 -10.08
N GLU A 249 -53.92 34.34 -9.92
CA GLU A 249 -54.85 33.20 -9.83
C GLU A 249 -54.74 32.27 -11.05
N SER A 250 -54.45 32.84 -12.23
CA SER A 250 -54.29 32.06 -13.47
C SER A 250 -53.05 31.15 -13.47
N SER A 251 -52.05 31.44 -12.62
CA SER A 251 -50.88 30.57 -12.39
C SER A 251 -51.02 29.73 -11.12
N GLY A 252 -52.21 29.70 -10.52
CA GLY A 252 -52.54 28.87 -9.36
C GLY A 252 -52.27 29.49 -8.01
N ALA A 253 -52.01 30.81 -7.95
CA ALA A 253 -51.84 31.53 -6.68
C ALA A 253 -53.13 31.55 -5.87
N THR A 254 -53.02 31.54 -4.54
CA THR A 254 -54.17 31.78 -3.67
C THR A 254 -54.61 33.24 -3.72
N GLU A 255 -53.65 34.17 -3.84
CA GLU A 255 -53.90 35.61 -3.83
C GLU A 255 -53.05 36.34 -4.88
N THR A 256 -53.48 37.54 -5.27
CA THR A 256 -52.79 38.40 -6.23
C THR A 256 -51.95 39.47 -5.52
N GLY A 257 -50.63 39.40 -5.69
CA GLY A 257 -49.69 40.33 -5.05
C GLY A 257 -48.28 40.19 -5.59
N ARG A 258 -47.31 40.78 -4.89
CA ARG A 258 -45.88 40.60 -5.17
C ARG A 258 -45.27 39.66 -4.14
N ALA A 259 -44.70 38.55 -4.62
CA ALA A 259 -43.90 37.64 -3.82
C ALA A 259 -42.42 37.93 -4.02
N SER A 260 -41.66 38.00 -2.93
CA SER A 260 -40.20 38.14 -2.91
C SER A 260 -39.59 37.04 -2.06
N ILE A 261 -38.57 36.36 -2.58
CA ILE A 261 -37.85 35.29 -1.88
C ILE A 261 -36.38 35.64 -1.72
N LEU A 262 -35.80 35.20 -0.60
CA LEU A 262 -34.36 35.11 -0.38
C LEU A 262 -34.03 33.66 -0.05
N VAL A 263 -33.18 33.06 -0.87
CA VAL A 263 -32.79 31.65 -0.76
C VAL A 263 -31.27 31.52 -0.70
N ASP A 264 -30.81 30.70 0.23
CA ASP A 264 -29.44 30.21 0.36
C ASP A 264 -29.58 28.77 0.86
N ILE A 265 -29.81 27.85 -0.07
CA ILE A 265 -30.09 26.45 0.21
C ILE A 265 -28.80 25.66 0.12
N CYS A 266 -28.50 24.99 1.23
CA CYS A 266 -27.31 24.20 1.43
C CYS A 266 -25.95 24.94 1.34
N PRO A 267 -25.75 26.05 2.07
CA PRO A 267 -24.43 26.67 2.15
C PRO A 267 -23.43 25.72 2.82
N ASN A 268 -22.24 25.60 2.23
CA ASN A 268 -21.19 24.67 2.65
C ASN A 268 -21.62 23.20 2.71
N PHE A 269 -22.51 22.77 1.80
CA PHE A 269 -22.98 21.37 1.69
C PHE A 269 -23.77 20.85 2.91
N GLN A 270 -24.29 21.75 3.76
CA GLN A 270 -25.12 21.39 4.91
C GLN A 270 -26.48 22.09 4.90
N LEU A 271 -27.58 21.31 4.87
CA LEU A 271 -28.94 21.86 4.89
C LEU A 271 -29.27 22.67 6.16
N VAL A 272 -28.66 22.34 7.29
CA VAL A 272 -28.91 23.03 8.58
C VAL A 272 -28.57 24.53 8.53
N ASN A 273 -27.67 24.93 7.64
CA ASN A 273 -27.26 26.32 7.48
C ASN A 273 -28.10 27.06 6.44
N SER A 274 -29.07 26.39 5.82
CA SER A 274 -29.89 26.96 4.76
C SER A 274 -30.80 28.07 5.28
N LYS A 275 -31.11 29.01 4.39
CA LYS A 275 -32.02 30.11 4.65
C LYS A 275 -33.05 30.19 3.54
N PHE A 276 -34.29 30.36 3.96
CA PHE A 276 -35.40 30.66 3.07
C PHE A 276 -36.31 31.68 3.77
N LEU A 277 -36.50 32.82 3.11
CA LEU A 277 -37.44 33.85 3.50
C LEU A 277 -38.36 34.12 2.32
N LEU A 278 -39.66 34.17 2.58
CA LEU A 278 -40.68 34.66 1.66
C LEU A 278 -41.30 35.92 2.28
N ASN A 279 -41.42 36.98 1.49
CA ASN A 279 -42.23 38.14 1.80
C ASN A 279 -43.31 38.26 0.74
N PHE A 280 -44.56 38.40 1.16
CA PHE A 280 -45.68 38.63 0.26
C PHE A 280 -46.27 40.00 0.57
N ASN A 281 -46.42 40.81 -0.47
CA ASN A 281 -47.10 42.10 -0.43
C ASN A 281 -48.38 41.99 -1.23
N ASP A 282 -49.51 42.12 -0.54
CA ASP A 282 -50.83 41.96 -1.11
C ASP A 282 -51.24 43.21 -1.89
N THR A 283 -51.74 43.01 -3.11
CA THR A 283 -52.22 44.11 -3.96
C THR A 283 -53.74 44.25 -3.97
N ASP A 284 -54.48 43.27 -3.43
CA ASP A 284 -55.94 43.29 -3.34
C ASP A 284 -56.45 43.32 -1.88
N THR A 285 -56.53 44.53 -1.34
CA THR A 285 -57.02 44.74 0.04
C THR A 285 -58.51 44.46 0.27
N SER A 286 -59.28 44.04 -0.74
CA SER A 286 -60.74 43.78 -0.62
C SER A 286 -61.05 42.44 0.08
N ASP A 287 -60.10 41.53 -0.05
CA ASP A 287 -59.70 40.37 0.72
C ASP A 287 -59.91 40.20 2.24
N GLY A 288 -59.24 41.08 2.98
CA GLY A 288 -59.00 40.94 4.41
C GLY A 288 -57.67 40.25 4.78
N GLU A 289 -56.97 39.60 3.86
CA GLU A 289 -55.60 39.13 4.08
C GLU A 289 -54.59 40.28 3.97
N ARG A 290 -53.38 40.10 4.52
CA ARG A 290 -52.39 41.18 4.63
C ARG A 290 -50.98 40.66 4.44
N ASP A 291 -50.10 41.58 4.04
CA ASP A 291 -48.67 41.42 3.98
C ASP A 291 -48.12 40.53 5.10
N PHE A 292 -47.34 39.53 4.69
CA PHE A 292 -46.72 38.61 5.63
C PHE A 292 -45.30 38.27 5.23
N SER A 293 -44.56 37.80 6.22
CA SER A 293 -43.25 37.20 6.05
C SER A 293 -43.29 35.76 6.55
N PHE A 294 -42.61 34.86 5.85
CA PHE A 294 -42.42 33.48 6.25
C PHE A 294 -40.92 33.18 6.29
N THR A 295 -40.43 32.69 7.42
CA THR A 295 -39.03 32.31 7.59
C THR A 295 -38.94 30.83 7.86
N ALA A 296 -38.23 30.10 7.01
CA ALA A 296 -37.91 28.69 7.24
C ALA A 296 -37.03 28.56 8.50
N THR A 297 -37.34 27.56 9.31
CA THR A 297 -36.62 27.22 10.54
C THR A 297 -36.04 25.80 10.49
N GLU A 298 -36.52 24.97 9.58
CA GLU A 298 -36.13 23.57 9.43
C GLU A 298 -36.28 23.18 7.95
N PHE A 299 -35.36 22.36 7.44
CA PHE A 299 -35.35 21.86 6.07
C PHE A 299 -35.32 20.32 6.10
N ASN A 300 -36.13 19.69 5.26
CA ASN A 300 -36.20 18.24 5.18
C ASN A 300 -35.22 17.71 4.13
N GLN A 301 -34.17 17.01 4.57
CA GLN A 301 -33.15 16.42 3.70
C GLN A 301 -33.72 15.49 2.64
N GLU A 302 -34.69 14.64 3.00
CA GLU A 302 -35.26 13.65 2.08
C GLU A 302 -36.09 14.28 0.95
N SER A 303 -36.49 15.54 1.12
CA SER A 303 -37.27 16.28 0.12
C SER A 303 -36.41 17.06 -0.88
N LEU A 304 -35.11 17.20 -0.61
CA LEU A 304 -34.20 17.96 -1.49
C LEU A 304 -33.95 17.16 -2.77
N CYS A 305 -34.36 17.72 -3.91
CA CYS A 305 -34.17 17.11 -5.22
C CYS A 305 -33.67 18.13 -6.25
N CYS A 306 -32.80 17.69 -7.18
CA CYS A 306 -32.52 18.39 -8.43
C CYS A 306 -32.98 17.58 -9.62
N ASP A 307 -33.73 18.25 -10.49
CA ASP A 307 -34.11 17.71 -11.79
C ASP A 307 -33.69 18.65 -12.90
N LYS A 308 -33.48 18.10 -14.10
CA LYS A 308 -33.39 18.91 -15.31
C LYS A 308 -34.79 19.37 -15.69
N PHE A 309 -34.97 20.67 -15.93
CA PHE A 309 -36.26 21.25 -16.28
C PHE A 309 -36.10 22.27 -17.40
N MET A 310 -36.77 22.03 -18.53
CA MET A 310 -36.78 22.93 -19.71
C MET A 310 -35.39 23.46 -20.14
N GLY A 311 -34.37 22.59 -20.12
CA GLY A 311 -32.99 22.96 -20.49
C GLY A 311 -32.20 23.67 -19.38
N GLY A 312 -32.83 23.97 -18.25
CA GLY A 312 -32.22 24.44 -17.01
C GLY A 312 -32.29 23.42 -15.88
N LYS A 313 -32.19 23.91 -14.64
CA LYS A 313 -32.20 23.11 -13.41
C LYS A 313 -33.38 23.51 -12.53
N LYS A 314 -33.99 22.52 -11.89
CA LYS A 314 -35.05 22.69 -10.90
C LYS A 314 -34.60 22.11 -9.57
N LEU A 315 -34.70 22.89 -8.50
CA LEU A 315 -34.55 22.43 -7.13
C LEU A 315 -35.91 22.40 -6.45
N THR A 316 -36.22 21.31 -5.74
CA THR A 316 -37.35 21.26 -4.82
C THR A 316 -36.89 20.92 -3.43
N ILE A 317 -37.49 21.55 -2.41
CA ILE A 317 -37.23 21.25 -1.01
C ILE A 317 -38.47 21.60 -0.17
N SER A 318 -38.70 20.83 0.88
CA SER A 318 -39.73 21.09 1.88
C SER A 318 -39.12 21.25 3.27
N GLY A 319 -39.91 21.77 4.19
CA GLY A 319 -39.47 21.97 5.56
C GLY A 319 -40.52 22.67 6.40
N LYS A 320 -40.09 23.29 7.48
CA LYS A 320 -40.96 24.02 8.41
C LYS A 320 -40.45 25.42 8.61
N GLY A 321 -41.37 26.34 8.85
CA GLY A 321 -41.04 27.70 9.18
C GLY A 321 -42.11 28.37 10.00
N LYS A 322 -41.95 29.66 10.17
CA LYS A 322 -42.87 30.50 10.92
C LYS A 322 -43.35 31.62 10.05
N ILE A 323 -44.66 31.82 10.04
CA ILE A 323 -45.27 33.01 9.47
C ILE A 323 -45.26 34.14 10.52
N ASN A 324 -45.09 35.36 10.05
CA ASN A 324 -45.14 36.56 10.84
C ASN A 324 -45.94 37.61 10.08
N ASN A 325 -47.14 37.89 10.59
CA ASN A 325 -48.00 38.99 10.17
C ASN A 325 -48.67 39.62 11.41
N HIS A 326 -49.53 40.61 11.20
CA HIS A 326 -50.22 41.32 12.29
C HIS A 326 -51.17 40.44 13.13
N HIS A 327 -51.62 39.29 12.63
CA HIS A 327 -52.65 38.44 13.26
C HIS A 327 -52.12 37.10 13.79
N LYS A 328 -51.05 36.57 13.21
CA LYS A 328 -50.50 35.23 13.38
C LYS A 328 -48.98 35.32 13.50
N LYS A 329 -48.52 35.73 14.68
CA LYS A 329 -47.09 35.85 14.96
C LYS A 329 -46.53 34.51 15.43
N GLY A 330 -45.72 33.88 14.59
CA GLY A 330 -44.98 32.67 14.95
C GLY A 330 -45.77 31.37 14.81
N GLU A 331 -46.90 31.39 14.10
CA GLU A 331 -47.60 30.16 13.69
C GLU A 331 -46.66 29.31 12.83
N LYS A 332 -46.57 28.02 13.14
CA LYS A 332 -45.71 27.08 12.42
C LYS A 332 -46.47 26.53 11.21
N LEU A 333 -45.84 26.63 10.05
CA LEU A 333 -46.35 26.06 8.81
C LEU A 333 -45.25 25.19 8.20
N ASP A 334 -45.67 24.13 7.54
CA ASP A 334 -44.80 23.39 6.64
C ASP A 334 -44.75 24.16 5.30
N PHE A 335 -43.65 24.04 4.56
CA PHE A 335 -43.52 24.66 3.25
C PHE A 335 -43.03 23.66 2.21
N ASN A 336 -43.45 23.86 0.96
CA ASN A 336 -42.80 23.33 -0.23
C ASN A 336 -42.25 24.49 -1.04
N LEU A 337 -41.02 24.37 -1.51
CA LEU A 337 -40.34 25.35 -2.34
C LEU A 337 -39.88 24.66 -3.63
N ALA A 338 -40.20 25.26 -4.76
CA ALA A 338 -39.63 24.91 -6.05
C ALA A 338 -38.92 26.13 -6.65
N LEU A 339 -37.67 25.94 -7.06
CA LEU A 339 -36.84 26.95 -7.72
C LEU A 339 -36.44 26.41 -9.08
N VAL A 340 -36.55 27.24 -10.12
CA VAL A 340 -36.14 26.89 -11.47
C VAL A 340 -35.20 27.97 -11.98
N ASP A 341 -34.05 27.54 -12.48
CA ASP A 341 -33.05 28.36 -13.14
C ASP A 341 -32.89 27.87 -14.58
N THR A 342 -33.32 28.68 -15.56
CA THR A 342 -33.21 28.37 -16.99
C THR A 342 -32.60 29.52 -17.77
N PRO A 343 -32.07 29.26 -18.98
CA PRO A 343 -31.57 30.32 -19.87
C PRO A 343 -32.62 31.39 -20.25
N ASN A 344 -33.92 31.10 -20.08
CA ASN A 344 -35.02 32.01 -20.40
C ASN A 344 -35.52 32.80 -19.18
N GLY A 345 -34.90 32.63 -18.02
CA GLY A 345 -35.27 33.27 -16.76
C GLY A 345 -35.57 32.26 -15.64
N SER A 346 -35.65 32.79 -14.42
CA SER A 346 -35.93 32.00 -13.22
C SER A 346 -37.42 31.97 -12.90
N LEU A 347 -37.88 30.86 -12.33
CA LEU A 347 -39.23 30.71 -11.79
C LEU A 347 -39.15 30.24 -10.35
N PHE A 348 -40.14 30.59 -9.54
CA PHE A 348 -40.30 29.97 -8.22
C PHE A 348 -41.77 29.71 -7.90
N GLU A 349 -41.98 28.74 -7.01
CA GLU A 349 -43.28 28.44 -6.42
C GLU A 349 -43.09 28.11 -4.93
N VAL A 350 -43.93 28.69 -4.08
CA VAL A 350 -43.96 28.42 -2.65
C VAL A 350 -45.36 28.00 -2.25
N GLU A 351 -45.47 26.90 -1.52
CA GLU A 351 -46.69 26.47 -0.85
C GLU A 351 -46.49 26.51 0.65
N LEU A 352 -47.45 27.05 1.39
CA LEU A 352 -47.50 26.98 2.86
C LEU A 352 -48.66 26.10 3.30
N ILE A 353 -48.39 25.18 4.23
CA ILE A 353 -49.30 24.11 4.63
C ILE A 353 -49.43 24.13 6.14
N ASN A 354 -50.66 24.04 6.65
CA ASN A 354 -50.91 24.01 8.09
C ASN A 354 -50.72 22.61 8.69
N SER A 355 -50.80 22.51 10.02
CA SER A 355 -50.65 21.24 10.76
C SER A 355 -51.69 20.16 10.42
N HIS A 356 -52.75 20.48 9.70
CA HIS A 356 -53.76 19.52 9.21
C HIS A 356 -53.48 19.07 7.77
N GLY A 357 -52.35 19.46 7.18
CA GLY A 357 -51.99 19.15 5.79
C GLY A 357 -52.75 19.97 4.76
N LYS A 358 -53.48 21.03 5.16
CA LYS A 358 -54.21 21.90 4.24
C LYS A 358 -53.30 23.03 3.78
N LYS A 359 -53.19 23.21 2.45
CA LYS A 359 -52.55 24.38 1.83
C LYS A 359 -53.30 25.65 2.24
N VAL A 360 -52.60 26.55 2.91
CA VAL A 360 -53.14 27.84 3.39
C VAL A 360 -52.69 29.02 2.55
N PHE A 361 -51.62 28.86 1.77
CA PHE A 361 -51.13 29.85 0.82
C PHE A 361 -50.35 29.17 -0.30
N THR A 362 -50.46 29.67 -1.53
CA THR A 362 -49.47 29.39 -2.59
C THR A 362 -49.25 30.62 -3.46
N THR A 363 -48.02 30.81 -3.91
CA THR A 363 -47.69 31.84 -4.90
C THR A 363 -48.16 31.47 -6.31
N GLY A 364 -48.53 30.21 -6.54
CA GLY A 364 -48.54 29.62 -7.88
C GLY A 364 -47.14 29.68 -8.51
N THR A 365 -47.06 29.42 -9.81
CA THR A 365 -45.80 29.64 -10.55
C THR A 365 -45.58 31.14 -10.74
N VAL A 366 -44.50 31.65 -10.16
CA VAL A 366 -44.08 33.05 -10.29
C VAL A 366 -42.93 33.15 -11.28
N THR A 367 -43.10 33.97 -12.31
CA THR A 367 -42.01 34.38 -13.20
C THR A 367 -41.24 35.51 -12.54
N VAL A 368 -39.92 35.33 -12.39
CA VAL A 368 -39.06 36.34 -11.79
C VAL A 368 -38.92 37.54 -12.74
N ASP A 369 -39.27 38.73 -12.25
CA ASP A 369 -39.12 40.00 -12.99
C ASP A 369 -38.06 40.94 -12.39
N ASN A 370 -37.61 40.64 -11.16
CA ASN A 370 -36.54 41.36 -10.48
C ASN A 370 -35.73 40.41 -9.61
N GLY A 371 -34.40 40.46 -9.72
CA GLY A 371 -33.47 39.54 -9.08
C GLY A 371 -33.17 38.30 -9.91
N GLU A 372 -32.49 37.32 -9.32
CA GLU A 372 -32.08 36.08 -9.99
C GLU A 372 -31.97 34.94 -8.97
N ILE A 373 -32.18 33.71 -9.45
CA ILE A 373 -32.01 32.48 -8.68
C ILE A 373 -31.03 31.60 -9.46
N SER A 374 -29.93 31.22 -8.83
CA SER A 374 -29.01 30.23 -9.37
C SER A 374 -29.26 28.87 -8.74
N VAL A 375 -29.35 27.83 -9.56
CA VAL A 375 -29.46 26.44 -9.09
C VAL A 375 -28.27 25.62 -9.59
N GLU A 376 -27.62 24.90 -8.68
CA GLU A 376 -26.50 24.03 -9.01
C GLU A 376 -26.69 22.61 -8.46
N ASN A 377 -26.21 21.63 -9.25
CA ASN A 377 -26.19 20.23 -8.86
C ASN A 377 -24.80 19.92 -8.27
N CYS A 378 -24.77 19.53 -6.99
CA CYS A 378 -23.53 19.32 -6.24
C CYS A 378 -22.82 18.01 -6.62
N LEU A 379 -23.48 17.09 -7.33
CA LEU A 379 -22.92 15.78 -7.72
C LEU A 379 -22.05 15.81 -8.99
N GLN A 380 -21.84 16.96 -9.63
CA GLN A 380 -21.07 17.05 -10.89
C GLN A 380 -19.57 17.39 -10.71
N HIS A 381 -19.05 17.43 -9.47
CA HIS A 381 -17.65 17.77 -9.18
C HIS A 381 -16.82 16.63 -8.55
N HIS A 382 -17.16 15.37 -8.84
CA HIS A 382 -16.32 14.21 -8.50
C HIS A 382 -15.92 13.40 -9.72
#